data_AF-A0A349R016-F1
#
_entry.id   AF-A0A349R016-F1
#
_cell.length_a   1.000
_cell.length_b   1.000
_cell.length_c   1.000
_cell.angle_alpha   90.00
_cell.angle_beta   90.00
_cell.angle_gamma   90.00
#
_symmetry.space_group_name_H-M   'P 1'
#
loop_
_entity.id
_entity.type
_entity.pdbx_description
1 polymer ?
#
loop_
_entity_poly.entity_id
_entity_poly.type
_entity_poly.pdbx_seq_one_letter_code
_entity_poly.pdbx_strand_id
1 'polypeptide(L)'
;KNAVFVICADHATVSYLPEYQTAAGGFQIPIIFYAPGDNLVGKADKLVQQIDIMPTILNYLHYDEPYFAFGSDAFKPGKDNFVLNNNSGSYNLYFKDYMMSYDGLKVTSFYDLKKDRLMKQDLLKQHPTVLDTMETK
;
A
#
# COMPACT_ATOMS: atom_id res chain seq x y z
N LYS A 1 -5.45 -24.49 15.55
CA LYS A 1 -4.94 -24.85 14.20
C LYS A 1 -5.88 -24.39 13.09
N ASN A 2 -7.20 -24.29 13.32
CA ASN A 2 -8.19 -23.86 12.32
C ASN A 2 -8.60 -22.38 12.52
N ALA A 3 -7.62 -21.48 12.57
CA ALA A 3 -7.86 -20.06 12.71
C ALA A 3 -6.89 -19.30 11.82
N VAL A 4 -7.34 -18.19 11.24
CA VAL A 4 -6.49 -17.25 10.52
C VAL A 4 -6.45 -15.97 11.35
N PHE A 5 -5.24 -15.54 11.68
CA PHE A 5 -4.99 -14.30 12.38
C PHE A 5 -4.51 -13.26 11.38
N VAL A 6 -5.08 -12.07 11.46
CA VAL A 6 -4.55 -10.87 10.81
C VAL A 6 -4.13 -9.92 11.91
N ILE A 7 -2.83 -9.66 11.99
CA ILE A 7 -2.24 -8.75 12.97
C ILE A 7 -1.85 -7.49 12.21
N CYS A 8 -2.49 -6.38 12.57
CA CYS A 8 -2.41 -5.12 11.84
C CYS A 8 -2.51 -3.95 12.82
N ALA A 9 -1.85 -2.84 12.52
CA ALA A 9 -2.13 -1.58 13.21
C ALA A 9 -3.26 -0.83 12.50
N ASP A 10 -4.02 -0.03 13.23
CA ASP A 10 -5.01 0.89 12.66
C ASP A 10 -4.33 2.07 11.97
N HIS A 11 -3.20 2.52 12.51
CA HIS A 11 -2.37 3.63 12.01
C HIS A 11 -0.92 3.52 12.52
N ALA A 12 0.00 4.27 11.90
CA ALA A 12 1.35 4.46 12.42
C ALA A 12 1.37 5.56 13.49
N THR A 13 2.40 5.56 14.34
CA THR A 13 2.61 6.55 15.41
C THR A 13 3.98 7.21 15.27
N VAL A 14 4.33 8.08 16.23
CA VAL A 14 5.62 8.76 16.31
C VAL A 14 6.75 7.76 16.11
N SER A 15 7.52 7.98 15.05
CA SER A 15 8.54 7.06 14.58
C SER A 15 9.93 7.62 14.83
N TYR A 16 10.88 6.75 15.20
CA TYR A 16 12.26 7.14 15.47
C TYR A 16 13.11 7.25 14.20
N LEU A 17 12.91 6.33 13.24
CA LEU A 17 13.74 6.26 12.04
C LEU A 17 13.26 7.29 10.99
N PRO A 18 14.18 8.05 10.36
CA PRO A 18 13.82 9.13 9.44
C PRO A 18 12.93 8.70 8.27
N GLU A 19 13.11 7.49 7.74
CA GLU A 19 12.26 6.97 6.67
C GLU A 19 10.76 6.91 7.02
N TYR A 20 10.42 6.67 8.29
CA TYR A 20 9.05 6.60 8.80
C TYR A 20 8.49 7.95 9.21
N GLN A 21 9.27 9.02 9.06
CA GLN A 21 8.84 10.41 9.29
C GLN A 21 8.49 11.11 7.97
N THR A 22 8.58 10.39 6.84
CA THR A 22 8.18 10.86 5.52
C THR A 22 6.67 10.67 5.30
N ALA A 23 6.10 11.34 4.29
CA ALA A 23 4.68 11.12 3.93
C ALA A 23 4.41 9.68 3.45
N ALA A 24 5.39 8.97 2.88
CA ALA A 24 5.24 7.54 2.59
C ALA A 24 5.30 6.69 3.88
N GLY A 25 6.36 6.87 4.66
CA GLY A 25 6.63 6.06 5.84
C GLY A 25 5.67 6.29 7.00
N GLY A 26 5.09 7.49 7.11
CA GLY A 26 4.11 7.84 8.14
C GLY A 26 2.76 7.12 8.04
N PHE A 27 2.50 6.41 6.95
CA PHE A 27 1.33 5.52 6.80
C PHE A 27 1.71 4.04 6.76
N GLN A 28 3.01 3.70 6.81
CA GLN A 28 3.43 2.32 6.78
C GLN A 28 3.12 1.64 8.12
N ILE A 29 2.35 0.56 8.04
CA ILE A 29 1.98 -0.28 9.19
C ILE A 29 2.37 -1.73 8.91
N PRO A 30 2.59 -2.54 9.96
CA PRO A 30 2.69 -3.98 9.79
C PRO A 30 1.32 -4.56 9.43
N ILE A 31 1.29 -5.49 8.46
CA ILE A 31 0.17 -6.39 8.20
C ILE A 31 0.76 -7.80 8.14
N ILE A 32 0.34 -8.66 9.06
CA ILE A 32 0.83 -10.04 9.18
C ILE A 32 -0.36 -10.99 9.11
N PHE A 33 -0.30 -11.90 8.14
CA PHE A 33 -1.22 -13.03 8.04
C PHE A 33 -0.57 -14.25 8.70
N TYR A 34 -1.28 -14.90 9.62
CA TYR A 34 -0.77 -16.06 10.33
C TYR A 34 -1.84 -17.14 10.47
N ALA A 35 -1.53 -18.35 9.99
CA ALA A 35 -2.39 -19.52 10.05
C ALA A 35 -1.61 -20.71 10.64
N PRO A 36 -1.73 -21.03 11.95
CA PRO A 36 -0.92 -22.05 12.62
C PRO A 36 -1.12 -23.49 12.11
N GLY A 37 -2.15 -23.73 11.28
CA GLY A 37 -2.40 -25.03 10.64
C GLY A 37 -1.88 -25.14 9.22
N ASP A 38 -1.28 -24.08 8.68
CA ASP A 38 -0.87 -23.97 7.28
C ASP A 38 0.60 -23.51 7.17
N ASN A 39 1.18 -23.64 5.97
CA ASN A 39 2.56 -23.27 5.65
C ASN A 39 2.64 -21.87 5.03
N LEU A 40 1.87 -20.91 5.55
CA LEU A 40 1.96 -19.52 5.13
C LEU A 40 3.27 -18.90 5.65
N VAL A 41 4.32 -18.95 4.83
CA VAL A 41 5.66 -18.48 5.15
C VAL A 41 6.14 -17.54 4.04
N GLY A 42 6.66 -16.38 4.43
CA GLY A 42 7.32 -15.47 3.50
C GLY A 42 7.20 -14.01 3.90
N LYS A 43 7.85 -13.15 3.11
CA LYS A 43 7.71 -11.70 3.16
C LYS A 43 7.31 -11.23 1.77
N ALA A 44 6.22 -10.48 1.68
CA ALA A 44 5.79 -9.86 0.43
C ALA A 44 6.48 -8.51 0.25
N ASP A 45 7.20 -8.34 -0.86
CA ASP A 45 7.66 -7.03 -1.35
C ASP A 45 6.62 -6.47 -2.34
N LYS A 46 5.43 -6.14 -1.83
CA LYS A 46 4.28 -5.69 -2.61
C LYS A 46 3.56 -4.61 -1.83
N LEU A 47 2.94 -3.67 -2.56
CA LEU A 47 2.01 -2.73 -1.94
C LEU A 47 0.82 -3.51 -1.36
N VAL A 48 0.41 -3.21 -0.13
CA VAL A 48 -0.77 -3.80 0.53
C VAL A 48 -1.35 -2.73 1.45
N GLN A 49 -2.68 -2.65 1.51
CA GLN A 49 -3.42 -1.71 2.37
C GLN A 49 -4.49 -2.44 3.18
N GLN A 50 -5.04 -1.79 4.21
CA GLN A 50 -6.01 -2.43 5.11
C GLN A 50 -7.26 -2.94 4.39
N ILE A 51 -7.73 -2.24 3.34
CA ILE A 51 -8.90 -2.67 2.56
C ILE A 51 -8.65 -3.95 1.75
N ASP A 52 -7.40 -4.37 1.58
CA ASP A 52 -7.02 -5.62 0.93
C ASP A 52 -7.21 -6.83 1.86
N ILE A 53 -7.31 -6.63 3.18
CA ILE A 53 -7.39 -7.72 4.16
C ILE A 53 -8.62 -8.60 3.90
N MET A 54 -9.80 -7.99 3.71
CA MET A 54 -11.03 -8.74 3.49
C MET A 54 -10.97 -9.62 2.22
N PRO A 55 -10.72 -9.10 1.00
CA PRO A 55 -10.65 -9.95 -0.18
C PRO A 55 -9.54 -11.01 -0.09
N THR A 56 -8.42 -10.72 0.58
CA THR A 56 -7.34 -11.69 0.81
C THR A 56 -7.82 -12.86 1.67
N ILE A 57 -8.50 -12.59 2.79
CA ILE A 57 -8.99 -13.64 3.69
C ILE A 57 -10.12 -14.46 3.05
N LEU A 58 -11.05 -13.81 2.36
CA LEU A 58 -12.12 -14.51 1.66
C LEU A 58 -11.56 -15.45 0.59
N ASN A 59 -10.59 -14.99 -0.21
CA ASN A 59 -9.93 -15.85 -1.19
C ASN A 59 -9.16 -17.01 -0.52
N TYR A 60 -8.42 -16.73 0.55
CA TYR A 60 -7.66 -17.73 1.29
C TYR A 60 -8.54 -18.83 1.91
N LEU A 61 -9.76 -18.47 2.35
CA LEU A 61 -10.75 -19.40 2.89
C LEU A 61 -11.58 -20.10 1.80
N HIS A 62 -11.31 -19.84 0.52
CA HIS A 62 -12.09 -20.34 -0.62
C HIS A 62 -13.58 -19.97 -0.54
N TYR A 63 -13.89 -18.78 -0.04
CA TYR A 63 -15.24 -18.24 -0.02
C TYR A 63 -15.74 -18.00 -1.46
N ASP A 64 -16.85 -18.62 -1.83
CA ASP A 64 -17.36 -18.70 -3.21
C ASP A 64 -18.63 -17.88 -3.46
N GLU A 65 -19.12 -17.15 -2.45
CA GLU A 65 -20.27 -16.27 -2.57
C GLU A 65 -19.89 -14.85 -3.04
N PRO A 66 -20.80 -14.11 -3.68
CA PRO A 66 -20.52 -12.78 -4.18
C PRO A 66 -20.29 -11.77 -3.06
N TYR A 67 -19.25 -10.94 -3.21
CA TYR A 67 -18.95 -9.82 -2.32
C TYR A 67 -18.46 -8.61 -3.09
N PHE A 68 -18.48 -7.44 -2.45
CA PHE A 68 -17.94 -6.20 -2.98
C PHE A 68 -16.74 -5.74 -2.14
N ALA A 69 -15.65 -5.36 -2.79
CA ALA A 69 -14.45 -4.83 -2.15
C ALA A 69 -13.81 -3.73 -3.00
N PHE A 70 -13.28 -2.70 -2.34
CA PHE A 70 -12.39 -1.73 -2.98
C PHE A 70 -10.94 -2.22 -3.03
N GLY A 71 -10.55 -3.08 -2.08
CA GLY A 71 -9.22 -3.68 -2.03
C GLY A 71 -9.07 -4.86 -3.00
N SER A 72 -7.85 -5.37 -3.06
CA SER A 72 -7.46 -6.52 -3.88
C SER A 72 -6.92 -7.65 -3.01
N ASP A 73 -6.96 -8.88 -3.52
CA ASP A 73 -6.27 -10.00 -2.86
C ASP A 73 -4.74 -9.76 -2.83
N ALA A 74 -4.18 -9.68 -1.62
CA ALA A 74 -2.76 -9.50 -1.38
C ALA A 74 -1.93 -10.72 -1.78
N PHE A 75 -2.50 -11.94 -1.72
CA PHE A 75 -1.83 -13.19 -2.09
C PHE A 75 -1.79 -13.42 -3.60
N LYS A 76 -2.64 -12.73 -4.37
CA LYS A 76 -2.59 -12.78 -5.83
C LYS A 76 -1.19 -12.36 -6.33
N PRO A 77 -0.54 -13.15 -7.19
CA PRO A 77 0.77 -12.81 -7.73
C PRO A 77 0.71 -11.54 -8.59
N GLY A 78 1.83 -10.81 -8.66
CA GLY A 78 1.97 -9.57 -9.43
C GLY A 78 2.05 -8.31 -8.56
N LYS A 79 2.32 -7.17 -9.20
CA LYS A 79 2.53 -5.86 -8.57
C LYS A 79 1.75 -4.72 -9.25
N ASP A 80 0.63 -5.05 -9.88
CA ASP A 80 -0.21 -4.08 -10.62
C ASP A 80 -1.26 -3.38 -9.73
N ASN A 81 -1.29 -3.74 -8.44
CA ASN A 81 -2.13 -3.10 -7.46
C ASN A 81 -1.61 -1.70 -7.10
N PHE A 82 -2.47 -0.91 -6.46
CA PHE A 82 -2.15 0.40 -5.94
C PHE A 82 -2.51 0.47 -4.46
N VAL A 83 -1.97 1.46 -3.77
CA VAL A 83 -2.40 1.85 -2.43
C VAL A 83 -2.81 3.32 -2.49
N LEU A 84 -3.85 3.67 -1.74
CA LEU A 84 -4.29 5.05 -1.59
C LEU A 84 -4.44 5.37 -0.11
N ASN A 85 -3.92 6.51 0.32
CA ASN A 85 -4.27 7.06 1.62
C ASN A 85 -4.63 8.54 1.49
N ASN A 86 -5.29 9.06 2.51
CA ASN A 86 -5.63 10.47 2.62
C ASN A 86 -5.29 10.96 4.03
N ASN A 87 -4.80 12.19 4.12
CA ASN A 87 -4.82 12.94 5.36
C ASN A 87 -5.21 14.38 5.08
N SER A 88 -6.35 14.79 5.64
CA SER A 88 -6.82 16.18 5.61
C SER A 88 -6.86 16.79 4.19
N GLY A 89 -7.29 16.00 3.20
CA GLY A 89 -7.39 16.45 1.81
C GLY A 89 -6.12 16.26 0.96
N SER A 90 -5.01 15.82 1.56
CA SER A 90 -3.84 15.36 0.81
C SER A 90 -3.95 13.86 0.54
N TYR A 91 -4.05 13.48 -0.72
CA TYR A 91 -4.14 12.10 -1.18
C TYR A 91 -2.76 11.61 -1.64
N ASN A 92 -2.36 10.41 -1.23
CA ASN A 92 -1.14 9.77 -1.70
C ASN A 92 -1.48 8.47 -2.42
N LEU A 93 -1.20 8.41 -3.71
CA LEU A 93 -1.31 7.22 -4.55
C LEU A 93 0.06 6.56 -4.67
N TYR A 94 0.10 5.25 -4.43
CA TYR A 94 1.31 4.43 -4.59
C TYR A 94 1.07 3.42 -5.69
N PHE A 95 2.01 3.33 -6.63
CA PHE A 95 1.97 2.37 -7.72
C PHE A 95 3.38 1.97 -8.12
N LYS A 96 3.64 0.66 -8.16
CA LYS A 96 4.99 0.09 -8.33
C LYS A 96 5.95 0.68 -7.28
N ASP A 97 7.04 1.30 -7.74
CA ASP A 97 8.09 1.89 -6.89
C ASP A 97 7.81 3.37 -6.57
N TYR A 98 6.68 3.94 -7.01
CA TYR A 98 6.44 5.39 -6.99
C TYR A 98 5.30 5.79 -6.05
N MET A 99 5.40 7.02 -5.56
CA MET A 99 4.36 7.73 -4.82
C MET A 99 4.06 9.07 -5.49
N MET A 100 2.78 9.39 -5.62
CA MET A 100 2.25 10.65 -6.12
C MET A 100 1.33 11.27 -5.07
N SER A 101 1.53 12.54 -4.76
CA SER A 101 0.67 13.30 -3.84
C SER A 101 -0.25 14.25 -4.63
N TYR A 102 -1.50 14.38 -4.19
CA TYR A 102 -2.54 15.17 -4.84
C TYR A 102 -3.36 15.95 -3.81
N ASP A 103 -3.60 17.24 -4.03
CA ASP A 103 -4.30 18.12 -3.08
C ASP A 103 -5.82 18.25 -3.31
N GLY A 104 -6.38 17.46 -4.23
CA GLY A 104 -7.77 17.59 -4.68
C GLY A 104 -7.93 18.41 -5.96
N LEU A 105 -6.90 19.13 -6.40
CA LEU A 105 -6.90 19.96 -7.60
C LEU A 105 -5.76 19.58 -8.56
N LYS A 106 -4.56 19.34 -8.03
CA LYS A 106 -3.35 19.05 -8.82
C LYS A 106 -2.39 18.13 -8.08
N VAL A 107 -1.49 17.51 -8.85
CA VAL A 107 -0.35 16.78 -8.30
C VAL A 107 0.60 17.78 -7.62
N THR A 108 1.00 17.49 -6.38
CA THR A 108 1.84 18.36 -5.56
C THR A 108 3.26 17.84 -5.40
N SER A 109 3.49 16.54 -5.53
CA SER A 109 4.82 15.93 -5.49
C SER A 109 4.83 14.51 -6.08
N PHE A 110 5.99 14.07 -6.58
CA PHE A 110 6.17 12.74 -7.16
C PHE A 110 7.54 12.14 -6.81
N TYR A 111 7.60 10.89 -6.32
CA TYR A 111 8.85 10.28 -5.81
C TYR A 111 9.04 8.83 -6.25
N ASP A 112 10.29 8.43 -6.52
CA ASP A 112 10.75 7.04 -6.68
C ASP A 112 11.21 6.50 -5.30
N LEU A 113 10.32 5.79 -4.60
CA LEU A 113 10.56 5.33 -3.22
C LEU A 113 11.63 4.25 -3.13
N LYS A 114 11.91 3.55 -4.23
CA LYS A 114 12.96 2.52 -4.26
C LYS A 114 14.35 3.11 -4.30
N LYS A 115 14.53 4.24 -5.00
CA LYS A 115 15.80 4.97 -5.05
C LYS A 115 15.94 6.02 -3.96
N ASP A 116 14.83 6.60 -3.52
CA ASP A 116 14.80 7.69 -2.55
C ASP A 116 13.71 7.49 -1.48
N ARG A 117 13.99 6.56 -0.57
CA ARG A 117 13.11 6.26 0.58
C ARG A 117 12.88 7.45 1.52
N LEU A 118 13.76 8.45 1.48
CA LEU A 118 13.66 9.65 2.32
C LEU A 118 12.89 10.79 1.64
N MET A 119 12.44 10.60 0.39
CA MET A 119 11.64 11.56 -0.37
C MET A 119 12.29 12.96 -0.46
N LYS A 120 13.62 12.98 -0.69
CA LYS A 120 14.41 14.21 -0.80
C LYS A 120 14.38 14.81 -2.21
N GLN A 121 14.17 14.00 -3.24
CA GLN A 121 14.20 14.41 -4.63
C GLN A 121 12.82 14.27 -5.26
N ASP A 122 12.08 15.37 -5.33
CA ASP A 122 10.82 15.44 -6.08
C ASP A 122 11.10 15.39 -7.59
N LEU A 123 10.45 14.43 -8.24
CA LEU A 123 10.58 14.12 -9.66
C LEU A 123 9.46 14.76 -10.50
N LEU A 124 8.51 15.48 -9.89
CA LEU A 124 7.34 16.04 -10.60
C LEU A 124 7.75 16.89 -11.82
N LYS A 125 8.77 17.74 -11.69
CA LYS A 125 9.26 18.59 -12.79
C LYS A 125 9.92 17.82 -13.93
N GLN A 126 10.34 16.58 -13.70
CA GLN A 126 10.96 15.73 -14.71
C GLN A 126 9.91 15.04 -15.60
N HIS A 127 8.64 15.07 -15.19
CA HIS A 127 7.50 14.52 -15.93
C HIS A 127 7.74 13.12 -16.52
N PRO A 128 8.13 12.12 -15.71
CA PRO A 128 8.39 10.78 -16.22
C PRO A 128 7.07 10.13 -16.67
N THR A 129 7.10 9.29 -17.70
CA THR A 129 5.89 8.64 -18.28
C THR A 129 5.05 7.85 -17.28
N VAL A 130 5.64 7.40 -16.17
CA VAL A 130 4.90 6.74 -15.08
C VAL A 130 3.93 7.70 -14.38
N LEU A 131 4.22 9.01 -14.36
CA LEU A 131 3.33 10.03 -13.81
C LEU A 131 2.01 10.07 -14.58
N ASP A 132 2.06 10.11 -15.92
CA ASP A 132 0.85 10.10 -16.78
C ASP A 132 -0.02 8.84 -16.54
N THR A 133 0.63 7.71 -16.26
CA THR A 133 -0.06 6.46 -15.92
C THR A 133 -0.73 6.55 -14.54
N MET A 134 -0.12 7.24 -13.58
CA MET A 134 -0.66 7.37 -12.23
C MET A 134 -1.75 8.43 -12.14
N GLU A 135 -1.72 9.49 -12.95
CA GLU A 135 -2.78 10.50 -13.00
C GLU A 135 -4.11 9.96 -13.55
N THR A 136 -4.07 8.89 -14.34
CA THR A 136 -5.25 8.28 -14.97
C THR A 136 -5.77 7.04 -14.25
N LYS A 137 -5.13 6.64 -13.15
CA LYS A 137 -5.42 5.41 -12.40
C LYS A 137 -6.35 5.66 -11.22
#